data_AF-A0A359MVH8-F1
#
_entry.id   AF-A0A359MVH8-F1
#
_cell.length_a   1.000
_cell.length_b   1.000
_cell.length_c   1.000
_cell.angle_alpha   90.00
_cell.angle_beta   90.00
_cell.angle_gamma   90.00
#
_symmetry.space_group_name_H-M   'P 1'
#
loop_
_entity.id
_entity.type
_entity.pdbx_description
1 polymer ?
#
loop_
_entity_poly.entity_id
_entity_poly.type
_entity_poly.pdbx_seq_one_letter_code
_entity_poly.pdbx_strand_id
1 'polypeptide(L)'
;ALLGNFDRHNGNWGILVNEQSKTAEIAPVYDCGSCLYPQLAAKDMEAVLNSEDEIDRRVYVFPASSIEEDGKKISYFEFISFLKNPDCTAALKRVSAWIDMEKISTIINETPTLLPIQKEFYTVMISERKAKIIDYSIEKLMKLDGQRPEHEKLQSHGQQFHM
;
A
#
# COMPACT_ATOMS: atom_id res chain seq x y z
N ALA A 1 -0.10 0.24 2.31
CA ALA A 1 -1.27 0.69 1.53
C ALA A 1 -2.10 -0.47 0.98
N LEU A 2 -1.58 -1.29 0.04
CA LEU A 2 -2.29 -2.46 -0.49
C LEU A 2 -2.74 -3.42 0.62
N LEU A 3 -1.83 -3.79 1.52
CA LEU A 3 -2.10 -4.73 2.62
C LEU A 3 -2.75 -4.10 3.88
N GLY A 4 -2.92 -2.77 3.91
CA GLY A 4 -3.52 -2.07 5.05
C GLY A 4 -2.83 -2.33 6.40
N ASN A 5 -1.54 -2.02 6.54
CA ASN A 5 -0.83 -2.20 7.81
C ASN A 5 -1.11 -1.02 8.78
N PHE A 6 -1.79 -1.25 9.89
CA PHE A 6 -2.07 -0.17 10.86
C PHE A 6 -0.96 0.09 11.88
N ASP A 7 0.15 -0.65 11.81
CA ASP A 7 1.16 -0.73 12.86
C ASP A 7 2.60 -0.88 12.33
N ARG A 8 2.94 -0.20 11.23
CA ARG A 8 4.34 -0.09 10.76
C ARG A 8 5.08 0.98 11.58
N HIS A 9 5.28 0.76 12.88
CA HIS A 9 6.06 1.66 13.73
C HIS A 9 7.58 1.41 13.60
N ASN A 10 8.40 2.26 14.23
CA ASN A 10 9.87 2.24 14.10
C ASN A 10 10.56 0.97 14.61
N GLY A 11 9.85 0.08 15.32
CA GLY A 11 10.36 -1.22 15.73
C GLY A 11 10.20 -2.30 14.66
N ASN A 12 9.28 -2.08 13.71
CA ASN A 12 8.88 -3.08 12.72
C ASN A 12 9.66 -2.92 11.42
N TRP A 13 10.76 -2.17 11.41
CA TRP A 13 11.73 -2.12 10.33
C TRP A 13 13.08 -1.71 10.91
N GLY A 14 14.16 -1.97 10.20
CA GLY A 14 15.48 -1.70 10.75
C GLY A 14 16.61 -1.85 9.77
N ILE A 15 17.82 -1.91 10.34
CA ILE A 15 19.09 -1.95 9.62
C ILE A 15 19.86 -3.15 10.15
N LEU A 16 20.40 -3.96 9.25
CA LEU A 16 21.37 -4.99 9.57
C LEU A 16 22.76 -4.36 9.56
N VAL A 17 23.49 -4.50 10.66
CA VAL A 17 24.84 -3.96 10.82
C VAL A 17 25.83 -5.12 10.86
N ASN A 18 26.81 -5.10 9.97
CA ASN A 18 27.96 -5.98 10.04
C ASN A 18 29.11 -5.24 10.74
N GLU A 19 29.39 -5.62 11.98
CA GLU A 19 30.41 -4.95 12.79
C GLU A 19 31.84 -5.21 12.32
N GLN A 20 32.11 -6.31 11.61
CA GLN A 20 33.44 -6.66 11.11
C GLN A 20 33.77 -5.82 9.87
N SER A 21 32.87 -5.79 8.89
CA SER A 21 33.05 -5.00 7.67
C SER A 21 32.67 -3.53 7.82
N LYS A 22 32.08 -3.12 8.96
CA LYS A 22 31.56 -1.77 9.22
C LYS A 22 30.56 -1.31 8.16
N THR A 23 29.73 -2.24 7.68
CA THR A 23 28.69 -1.97 6.69
C THR A 23 27.30 -2.05 7.32
N ALA A 24 26.35 -1.32 6.73
CA ALA A 24 24.96 -1.30 7.15
C ALA A 24 24.06 -1.43 5.91
N GLU A 25 23.01 -2.23 6.00
CA GLU A 25 22.00 -2.40 4.96
C GLU A 25 20.59 -2.40 5.56
N ILE A 26 19.59 -2.07 4.74
CA ILE A 26 18.19 -2.12 5.18
C ILE A 26 17.81 -3.59 5.43
N ALA A 27 17.23 -3.88 6.58
CA ALA A 27 16.74 -5.22 6.88
C ALA A 27 15.61 -5.62 5.92
N PRO A 28 15.47 -6.92 5.59
CA PRO A 28 14.27 -7.40 4.89
C PRO A 28 13.00 -6.95 5.61
N VAL A 29 11.89 -6.79 4.88
CA VAL A 29 10.61 -6.46 5.51
C VAL A 29 10.21 -7.59 6.45
N TYR A 30 10.00 -7.28 7.74
CA TYR A 30 9.52 -8.20 8.76
C TYR A 30 8.28 -7.63 9.46
N ASP A 31 7.69 -8.43 10.36
CA ASP A 31 6.51 -8.07 11.17
C ASP A 31 5.36 -7.43 10.35
N CYS A 32 4.68 -8.27 9.58
CA CYS A 32 3.49 -7.92 8.80
C CYS A 32 2.20 -8.42 9.45
N GLY A 33 2.23 -8.79 10.73
CA GLY A 33 1.07 -9.37 11.44
C GLY A 33 -0.11 -8.41 11.56
N SER A 34 0.16 -7.10 11.55
CA SER A 34 -0.84 -6.03 11.58
C SER A 34 -1.40 -5.64 10.21
N CYS A 35 -1.20 -6.47 9.18
CA CYS A 35 -1.81 -6.33 7.86
C CYS A 35 -3.10 -7.16 7.72
N LEU A 36 -3.91 -6.88 6.70
CA LEU A 36 -5.03 -7.73 6.27
C LEU A 36 -6.09 -8.01 7.35
N TYR A 37 -6.41 -7.01 8.17
CA TYR A 37 -7.52 -7.04 9.15
C TYR A 37 -7.43 -8.22 10.15
N PRO A 38 -6.31 -8.39 10.86
CA PRO A 38 -6.07 -9.55 11.73
C PRO A 38 -7.01 -9.63 12.93
N GLN A 39 -7.67 -8.52 13.28
CA GLN A 39 -8.64 -8.44 14.38
C GLN A 39 -10.06 -8.84 13.96
N LEU A 40 -10.34 -9.01 12.66
CA LEU A 40 -11.67 -9.36 12.16
C LEU A 40 -11.86 -10.89 12.24
N ALA A 41 -12.84 -11.34 13.01
CA ALA A 41 -13.14 -12.76 13.10
C ALA A 41 -13.81 -13.27 11.82
N ALA A 42 -13.56 -14.53 11.45
CA ALA A 42 -14.09 -15.14 10.23
C ALA A 42 -15.63 -15.08 10.13
N LYS A 43 -16.33 -15.22 11.26
CA LYS A 43 -17.81 -15.14 11.33
C LYS A 43 -18.37 -13.76 10.94
N ASP A 44 -17.56 -12.71 11.04
CA ASP A 44 -17.98 -11.33 10.78
C ASP A 44 -17.58 -10.89 9.35
N MET A 45 -16.76 -11.67 8.64
CA MET A 45 -16.29 -11.37 7.28
C MET A 45 -17.43 -11.40 6.26
N GLU A 46 -18.40 -12.30 6.41
CA GLU A 46 -19.57 -12.39 5.51
C GLU A 46 -20.43 -11.12 5.57
N ALA A 47 -20.61 -10.53 6.76
CA ALA A 47 -21.35 -9.28 6.91
C ALA A 47 -20.64 -8.12 6.19
N VAL A 48 -19.30 -8.12 6.18
CA VAL A 48 -18.52 -7.12 5.43
C VAL A 48 -18.66 -7.34 3.93
N LEU A 49 -18.51 -8.58 3.45
CA LEU A 49 -18.62 -8.90 2.03
C LEU A 49 -20.00 -8.55 1.44
N ASN A 50 -21.05 -8.61 2.26
CA ASN A 50 -22.42 -8.28 1.87
C ASN A 50 -22.76 -6.78 2.00
N SER A 51 -21.79 -5.91 2.29
CA SER A 51 -22.00 -4.48 2.46
C SER A 51 -20.90 -3.65 1.82
N GLU A 52 -21.24 -2.94 0.74
CA GLU A 52 -20.32 -2.02 0.07
C GLU A 52 -19.84 -0.91 1.03
N ASP A 53 -20.71 -0.39 1.89
CA ASP A 53 -20.34 0.59 2.90
C ASP A 53 -19.28 0.05 3.88
N GLU A 54 -19.38 -1.21 4.30
CA GLU A 54 -18.39 -1.82 5.20
C GLU A 54 -17.06 -2.12 4.50
N ILE A 55 -17.09 -2.44 3.20
CA ILE A 55 -15.90 -2.54 2.35
C ILE A 55 -15.23 -1.17 2.22
N ASP A 56 -16.00 -0.14 1.84
CA ASP A 56 -15.52 1.23 1.64
C ASP A 56 -14.94 1.81 2.92
N ARG A 57 -15.60 1.57 4.05
CA ARG A 57 -15.08 1.96 5.35
C ARG A 57 -13.72 1.32 5.64
N ARG A 58 -13.52 0.06 5.23
CA ARG A 58 -12.24 -0.66 5.37
C ARG A 58 -11.18 -0.25 4.33
N VAL A 59 -11.58 0.45 3.26
CA VAL A 59 -10.64 0.97 2.26
C VAL A 59 -10.22 2.40 2.62
N TYR A 60 -11.19 3.27 2.91
CA TYR A 60 -11.00 4.71 3.01
C TYR A 60 -10.82 5.23 4.44
N VAL A 61 -11.39 4.57 5.45
CA VAL A 61 -11.39 5.05 6.84
C VAL A 61 -10.36 4.34 7.69
N PHE A 62 -10.35 3.01 7.70
CA PHE A 62 -9.36 2.22 8.44
C PHE A 62 -9.02 0.93 7.69
N PRO A 63 -7.83 0.35 7.85
CA PRO A 63 -6.71 0.80 8.69
C PRO A 63 -6.04 2.06 8.14
N ALA A 64 -5.69 2.97 9.06
CA ALA A 64 -4.83 4.12 8.81
C ALA A 64 -3.38 3.80 9.17
N SER A 65 -2.43 4.55 8.60
CA SER A 65 -1.00 4.39 8.89
C SER A 65 -0.68 4.62 10.37
N SER A 66 0.35 3.95 10.89
CA SER A 66 0.98 4.28 12.17
C SER A 66 1.79 5.58 12.12
N ILE A 67 2.10 6.07 10.92
CA ILE A 67 2.75 7.38 10.73
C ILE A 67 1.69 8.46 10.86
N GLU A 68 2.05 9.54 11.55
CA GLU A 68 1.18 10.67 11.82
C GLU A 68 1.66 11.94 11.10
N GLU A 69 0.71 12.78 10.70
CA GLU A 69 0.89 14.15 10.24
C GLU A 69 0.02 15.05 11.12
N ASP A 70 0.60 16.08 11.73
CA ASP A 70 -0.07 16.97 12.70
C ASP A 70 -0.80 16.24 13.85
N GLY A 71 -0.19 15.17 14.36
CA GLY A 71 -0.75 14.35 15.46
C GLY A 71 -1.96 13.50 15.07
N LYS A 72 -2.21 13.32 13.77
CA LYS A 72 -3.26 12.46 13.23
C LYS A 72 -2.68 11.37 12.35
N LYS A 73 -3.17 10.14 12.52
CA LYS A 73 -2.81 9.01 11.66
C LYS A 73 -3.16 9.29 10.21
N ILE A 74 -2.22 8.99 9.32
CA ILE A 74 -2.36 9.25 7.89
C ILE A 74 -3.33 8.24 7.25
N SER A 75 -4.36 8.73 6.54
CA SER A 75 -5.19 7.89 5.67
C SER A 75 -4.39 7.44 4.45
N TYR A 76 -4.37 6.13 4.17
CA TYR A 76 -3.68 5.59 3.00
C TYR A 76 -4.25 6.14 1.69
N PHE A 77 -5.57 6.25 1.59
CA PHE A 77 -6.21 6.76 0.38
C PHE A 77 -5.87 8.23 0.15
N GLU A 78 -6.09 9.08 1.16
CA GLU A 78 -5.87 10.52 1.02
C GLU A 78 -4.41 10.83 0.69
N PHE A 79 -3.47 10.27 1.46
CA PHE A 79 -2.06 10.58 1.28
C PHE A 79 -1.53 10.18 -0.10
N ILE A 80 -1.84 8.96 -0.55
CA ILE A 80 -1.34 8.44 -1.82
C ILE A 80 -2.05 9.12 -3.00
N SER A 81 -3.37 9.29 -2.93
CA SER A 81 -4.14 9.89 -4.02
C SER A 81 -3.95 11.40 -4.15
N PHE A 82 -3.43 12.07 -3.11
CA PHE A 82 -3.11 13.49 -3.18
C PHE A 82 -1.81 13.77 -3.94
N LEU A 83 -0.94 12.77 -4.13
CA LEU A 83 0.28 12.87 -4.96
C LEU A 83 1.19 14.06 -4.57
N LYS A 84 1.16 14.48 -3.30
CA LYS A 84 1.91 15.65 -2.80
C LYS A 84 3.38 15.34 -2.55
N ASN A 85 3.69 14.10 -2.17
CA ASN A 85 5.06 13.66 -1.91
C ASN A 85 5.66 12.99 -3.17
N PRO A 86 6.72 13.57 -3.77
CA PRO A 86 7.29 13.05 -5.01
C PRO A 86 7.95 11.68 -4.84
N ASP A 87 8.58 11.40 -3.69
CA ASP A 87 9.19 10.09 -3.41
C ASP A 87 8.13 9.00 -3.27
N CYS A 88 7.03 9.30 -2.58
CA CYS A 88 5.87 8.41 -2.49
C CYS A 88 5.26 8.17 -3.88
N THR A 89 5.15 9.21 -4.70
CA THR A 89 4.62 9.12 -6.07
C THR A 89 5.53 8.26 -6.96
N ALA A 90 6.84 8.40 -6.83
CA ALA A 90 7.81 7.56 -7.54
C ALA A 90 7.75 6.11 -7.05
N ALA A 91 7.61 5.87 -5.74
CA ALA A 91 7.42 4.54 -5.18
C ALA A 91 6.10 3.90 -5.65
N LEU A 92 5.01 4.67 -5.73
CA LEU A 92 3.73 4.22 -6.26
C LEU A 92 3.89 3.70 -7.69
N LYS A 93 4.52 4.48 -8.59
CA LYS A 93 4.79 4.07 -9.99
C LYS A 93 5.61 2.77 -10.07
N ARG A 94 6.66 2.63 -9.24
CA ARG A 94 7.51 1.42 -9.24
C ARG A 94 6.76 0.20 -8.72
N VAL A 95 6.10 0.33 -7.57
CA VAL A 95 5.44 -0.79 -6.89
C VAL A 95 4.19 -1.24 -7.65
N SER A 96 3.39 -0.32 -8.21
CA SER A 96 2.18 -0.68 -8.94
C SER A 96 2.47 -1.58 -10.15
N ALA A 97 3.61 -1.38 -10.81
CA ALA A 97 4.04 -2.19 -11.95
C ALA A 97 4.40 -3.65 -11.57
N TRP A 98 4.61 -3.93 -10.29
CA TRP A 98 4.98 -5.27 -9.79
C TRP A 98 3.80 -6.01 -9.16
N ILE A 99 2.63 -5.37 -9.03
CA ILE A 99 1.45 -6.01 -8.45
C ILE A 99 0.88 -6.99 -9.48
N ASP A 100 0.96 -8.26 -9.14
CA ASP A 100 0.41 -9.38 -9.90
C ASP A 100 -0.72 -10.01 -9.09
N MET A 101 -1.96 -9.71 -9.50
CA MET A 101 -3.15 -10.18 -8.78
C MET A 101 -3.37 -11.69 -8.90
N GLU A 102 -2.87 -12.32 -9.97
CA GLU A 102 -2.93 -13.78 -10.11
C GLU A 102 -2.01 -14.45 -9.10
N LYS A 103 -0.77 -13.98 -8.96
CA LYS A 103 0.14 -14.49 -7.92
C LYS A 103 -0.39 -14.27 -6.51
N ILE A 104 -1.00 -13.11 -6.25
CA ILE A 104 -1.62 -12.82 -4.95
C ILE A 104 -2.79 -13.79 -4.69
N SER A 105 -3.66 -14.01 -5.69
CA SER A 105 -4.76 -14.96 -5.62
C SER A 105 -4.25 -16.38 -5.32
N THR A 106 -3.19 -16.82 -6.00
CA THR A 106 -2.54 -18.11 -5.73
C THR A 106 -2.06 -18.20 -4.28
N ILE A 107 -1.37 -17.17 -3.76
CA ILE A 107 -0.92 -17.15 -2.36
C ILE A 107 -2.11 -17.33 -1.39
N ILE A 108 -3.20 -16.60 -1.60
CA ILE A 108 -4.41 -16.71 -0.75
C ILE A 108 -4.99 -18.12 -0.82
N ASN A 109 -5.13 -18.66 -2.04
CA ASN A 109 -5.77 -19.95 -2.27
C ASN A 109 -4.95 -21.12 -1.73
N GLU A 110 -3.63 -21.04 -1.81
CA GLU A 110 -2.71 -22.08 -1.36
C GLU A 110 -2.33 -21.96 0.12
N THR A 111 -2.65 -20.84 0.78
CA THR A 111 -2.34 -20.67 2.21
C THR A 111 -3.08 -21.73 3.05
N PRO A 112 -2.35 -22.59 3.79
CA PRO A 112 -2.97 -23.60 4.63
C PRO A 112 -3.81 -22.98 5.73
N THR A 113 -4.81 -23.70 6.23
CA THR A 113 -5.68 -23.35 7.36
C THR A 113 -6.66 -22.19 7.14
N LEU A 114 -6.55 -21.42 6.04
CA LEU A 114 -7.57 -20.43 5.70
C LEU A 114 -8.91 -21.09 5.35
N LEU A 115 -9.97 -20.61 5.99
CA LEU A 115 -11.35 -20.96 5.67
C LEU A 115 -11.77 -20.36 4.33
N PRO A 116 -12.73 -20.95 3.61
CA PRO A 116 -13.24 -20.41 2.34
C PRO A 116 -13.65 -18.93 2.43
N ILE A 117 -14.38 -18.56 3.49
CA ILE A 117 -14.81 -17.17 3.72
C ILE A 117 -13.63 -16.19 3.91
N GLN A 118 -12.53 -16.64 4.52
CA GLN A 118 -11.34 -15.81 4.70
C GLN A 118 -10.62 -15.60 3.37
N LYS A 119 -10.55 -16.63 2.52
CA LYS A 119 -9.97 -16.53 1.18
C LYS A 119 -10.74 -15.53 0.33
N GLU A 120 -12.06 -15.63 0.32
CA GLU A 120 -12.93 -14.68 -0.36
C GLU A 120 -12.74 -13.26 0.17
N PHE A 121 -12.80 -13.09 1.50
CA PHE A 121 -12.59 -11.79 2.15
C PHE A 121 -11.25 -11.15 1.76
N TYR A 122 -10.14 -11.87 1.86
CA TYR A 122 -8.83 -11.31 1.50
C TYR A 122 -8.73 -11.00 0.01
N THR A 123 -9.32 -11.83 -0.85
CA THR A 123 -9.34 -11.61 -2.29
C THR A 123 -10.08 -10.31 -2.64
N VAL A 124 -11.28 -10.13 -2.07
CA VAL A 124 -12.08 -8.91 -2.25
C VAL A 124 -11.34 -7.71 -1.69
N MET A 125 -10.91 -7.76 -0.42
CA MET A 125 -10.29 -6.59 0.21
C MET A 125 -8.98 -6.15 -0.45
N ILE A 126 -8.14 -7.08 -0.92
CA ILE A 126 -6.91 -6.70 -1.63
C ILE A 126 -7.25 -6.11 -3.00
N SER A 127 -8.22 -6.68 -3.72
CA SER A 127 -8.67 -6.17 -5.02
C SER A 127 -9.27 -4.77 -4.90
N GLU A 128 -10.13 -4.56 -3.92
CA GLU A 128 -10.74 -3.26 -3.60
C GLU A 128 -9.67 -2.22 -3.27
N ARG A 129 -8.70 -2.56 -2.42
CA ARG A 129 -7.59 -1.65 -2.09
C ARG A 129 -6.69 -1.37 -3.29
N LYS A 130 -6.45 -2.35 -4.17
CA LYS A 130 -5.72 -2.14 -5.41
C LYS A 130 -6.46 -1.14 -6.29
N ALA A 131 -7.74 -1.39 -6.58
CA ALA A 131 -8.54 -0.54 -7.46
C ALA A 131 -8.71 0.87 -6.89
N LYS A 132 -9.23 0.98 -5.66
CA LYS A 132 -9.66 2.24 -5.05
C LYS A 132 -8.52 3.10 -4.52
N ILE A 133 -7.34 2.53 -4.23
CA ILE A 133 -6.19 3.29 -3.73
C ILE A 133 -5.07 3.35 -4.78
N ILE A 134 -4.59 2.19 -5.25
CA ILE A 134 -3.39 2.14 -6.08
C ILE A 134 -3.69 2.56 -7.51
N ASP A 135 -4.63 1.88 -8.17
CA ASP A 135 -4.98 2.11 -9.57
C ASP A 135 -5.59 3.50 -9.74
N TYR A 136 -6.54 3.88 -8.86
CA TYR A 136 -7.07 5.24 -8.80
C TYR A 136 -5.98 6.32 -8.78
N SER A 137 -4.96 6.15 -7.93
CA SER A 137 -3.88 7.13 -7.79
C SER A 137 -2.96 7.15 -9.01
N ILE A 138 -2.70 5.99 -9.63
CA ILE A 138 -1.95 5.88 -10.89
C ILE A 138 -2.71 6.55 -12.05
N GLU A 139 -4.01 6.29 -12.18
CA GLU A 139 -4.85 6.93 -13.20
C GLU A 139 -4.88 8.44 -13.04
N LYS A 140 -5.03 8.92 -11.80
CA LYS A 140 -4.98 10.35 -11.49
C LYS A 140 -3.62 10.96 -11.88
N LEU A 141 -2.53 10.27 -11.58
CA LEU A 141 -1.18 10.69 -11.94
C LEU A 141 -0.98 10.75 -13.47
N MET A 142 -1.48 9.76 -14.21
CA MET A 142 -1.43 9.74 -15.68
C MET A 142 -2.21 10.92 -16.30
N LYS A 143 -3.37 11.27 -15.75
CA LYS A 143 -4.17 12.43 -16.20
C LYS A 143 -3.40 13.75 -15.99
N LEU A 144 -2.73 13.91 -14.85
CA LEU A 144 -1.89 15.07 -14.56
C LEU A 144 -0.63 15.15 -15.44
N ASP A 145 -0.02 14.01 -15.77
CA ASP A 145 1.11 13.92 -16.70
C ASP A 145 0.65 14.24 -18.15
N GLY A 146 -0.55 13.81 -18.54
CA GLY A 146 -1.13 14.08 -19.86
C GLY A 146 -1.50 15.55 -20.09
N GLN A 147 -1.90 16.27 -19.04
CA GLN A 147 -2.29 17.68 -19.09
C GLN A 147 -1.12 18.66 -18.95
N ARG A 148 0.09 18.19 -18.62
CA ARG A 148 1.27 19.06 -18.46
C ARG A 148 1.79 19.56 -19.83
N PRO A 149 2.04 20.89 -20.00
CA PRO A 149 2.69 21.43 -21.19
C PRO A 149 4.05 20.76 -21.44
N GLU A 150 4.41 20.53 -22.72
CA GLU A 150 5.66 19.82 -23.07
C GLU A 150 6.92 20.42 -22.46
N HIS A 151 6.95 21.75 -22.25
CA HIS A 151 8.08 22.46 -21.66
C HIS A 151 8.35 22.08 -20.18
N GLU A 152 7.35 21.60 -19.44
CA GLU A 152 7.50 21.18 -18.03
C GLU A 152 7.90 19.71 -17.89
N LYS A 153 7.66 18.88 -18.92
CA LYS A 153 8.06 17.46 -18.96
C LYS A 153 9.58 17.29 -19.13
N LEU A 154 10.21 18.24 -19.82
CA LEU A 154 11.66 18.28 -20.06
C LEU A 154 12.44 18.72 -18.81
N GLN A 155 11.87 19.57 -17.95
CA GLN A 155 12.54 20.05 -16.75
C GLN A 155 12.63 18.98 -15.64
N SER A 156 11.69 18.04 -15.55
CA SER A 156 11.76 16.94 -14.57
C SER A 156 12.82 15.88 -14.93
N HIS A 157 13.24 15.80 -16.20
CA HIS A 157 14.30 14.89 -16.66
C HIS A 157 15.69 15.56 -16.69
N GLY A 158 15.74 16.89 -16.57
CA GLY A 158 16.98 17.68 -16.68
C GLY A 158 17.72 17.94 -15.37
N GLN A 159 17.16 17.61 -14.20
CA GLN A 159 17.81 17.86 -12.91
C GLN A 159 18.77 16.76 -12.44
N GLN A 160 19.10 15.77 -13.28
CA GLN A 160 20.05 14.71 -12.93
C GLN A 160 21.50 14.92 -13.38
N PHE A 161 21.85 16.08 -13.98
CA PHE A 161 23.25 16.41 -14.29
C PHE A 161 23.55 17.90 -14.08
N HIS A 162 24.03 18.23 -12.88
CA HIS A 162 24.89 19.35 -12.45
C HIS A 162 24.72 19.42 -10.92
N MET A 163 25.71 19.19 -10.06
CA MET A 163 27.17 19.31 -10.12
C MET A 163 27.77 18.29 -9.13
#